data_AF-A0A8W7PQ36-F1
#
_entry.id   AF-A0A8W7PQ36-F1
#
_cell.length_a   1.000
_cell.length_b   1.000
_cell.length_c   1.000
_cell.angle_alpha   90.00
_cell.angle_beta   90.00
_cell.angle_gamma   90.00
#
_symmetry.space_group_name_H-M   'P 1'
#
loop_
_entity.id
_entity.type
_entity.pdbx_description
1 polymer ?
#
loop_
_entity_poly.entity_id
_entity_poly.type
_entity_poly.pdbx_seq_one_letter_code
_entity_poly.pdbx_strand_id
1 'polypeptide(L)'
;MQFNHDELSSPEWLNDEYFRHVLCKLECDSNVRLIDACVLRPGTKAGDHFASVMYRTTLQYYCTANVKKTINLIMKIKPDTDGFKKDLLDGDDFFGKEIRMYTEVLPQMAALMRSIGEEYQYPKLVFASHEPHTIIILEDVSSQGWTMEGLIKSFSELEPTIDAIAKFHAASVVLQEKSGGKIVDTIFVDYQMCSWCSPVVDLYYLTYMIPEQSVKNAHRDEIIYRYHQKFASLLRRLNYRGRVPTLTELQVELLRKAELGKWEKWQDMT
;
A
#
# COMPACT_ATOMS: atom_id res chain seq x y z
N MET A 1 -5.45 19.78 -16.62
CA MET A 1 -5.88 20.28 -15.29
C MET A 1 -4.94 19.73 -14.24
N GLN A 2 -4.70 20.45 -13.14
CA GLN A 2 -3.69 20.07 -12.13
C GLN A 2 -4.19 18.99 -11.14
N PHE A 3 -5.52 18.87 -10.96
CA PHE A 3 -6.19 17.95 -10.02
C PHE A 3 -7.48 17.38 -10.64
N ASN A 4 -8.01 16.26 -10.14
CA ASN A 4 -9.28 15.68 -10.60
C ASN A 4 -10.48 16.52 -10.12
N HIS A 5 -11.57 16.55 -10.90
CA HIS A 5 -12.74 17.40 -10.62
C HIS A 5 -13.47 17.06 -9.32
N ASP A 6 -13.51 15.79 -8.94
CA ASP A 6 -14.07 15.28 -7.68
C ASP A 6 -13.26 15.70 -6.45
N GLU A 7 -11.98 16.03 -6.61
CA GLU A 7 -11.11 16.52 -5.53
C GLU A 7 -11.18 18.05 -5.36
N LEU A 8 -11.89 18.78 -6.23
CA LEU A 8 -11.99 20.26 -6.19
C LEU A 8 -13.06 20.78 -5.24
N SER A 9 -14.00 19.94 -4.80
CA SER A 9 -15.01 20.27 -3.80
C SER A 9 -14.91 19.27 -2.67
N SER A 10 -14.56 19.73 -1.47
CA SER A 10 -14.46 18.87 -0.30
C SER A 10 -15.85 18.50 0.23
N PRO A 11 -16.07 17.25 0.67
CA PRO A 11 -17.35 16.85 1.25
C PRO A 11 -17.62 17.58 2.58
N GLU A 12 -18.84 18.04 2.78
CA GLU A 12 -19.24 18.82 3.97
C GLU A 12 -19.06 18.05 5.29
N TRP A 13 -19.17 16.72 5.26
CA TRP A 13 -19.02 15.86 6.43
C TRP A 13 -17.56 15.72 6.89
N LEU A 14 -16.58 15.98 6.03
CA LEU A 14 -15.15 15.86 6.36
C LEU A 14 -14.62 17.20 6.91
N ASN A 15 -15.10 17.55 8.11
CA ASN A 15 -14.90 18.85 8.73
C ASN A 15 -14.21 18.75 10.10
N ASP A 16 -14.10 19.88 10.80
CA ASP A 16 -13.45 19.99 12.12
C ASP A 16 -14.01 19.02 13.16
N GLU A 17 -15.33 18.81 13.18
CA GLU A 17 -15.97 17.90 14.13
C GLU A 17 -15.58 16.45 13.85
N TYR A 18 -15.56 16.07 12.57
CA TYR A 18 -15.13 14.75 12.14
C TYR A 18 -13.67 14.48 12.51
N PHE A 19 -12.76 15.44 12.24
CA PHE A 19 -11.35 15.29 12.61
C PHE A 19 -11.14 15.30 14.12
N ARG A 20 -11.92 16.05 14.89
CA ARG A 20 -11.90 15.97 16.35
C ARG A 20 -12.24 14.56 16.83
N HIS A 21 -13.28 13.95 16.28
CA HIS A 21 -13.65 12.56 16.59
C HIS A 21 -12.53 11.56 16.25
N VAL A 22 -11.92 11.70 15.07
CA VAL A 22 -10.77 10.88 14.65
C VAL A 22 -9.61 11.01 15.63
N LEU A 23 -9.24 12.24 15.99
CA LEU A 23 -8.13 12.50 16.90
C LEU A 23 -8.42 12.02 18.32
N CYS A 24 -9.66 12.15 18.82
CA CYS A 24 -10.04 11.61 20.12
C CYS A 24 -9.84 10.09 20.20
N LYS A 25 -10.14 9.37 19.11
CA LYS A 25 -9.88 7.92 19.01
C LYS A 25 -8.40 7.60 18.94
N LEU A 26 -7.65 8.32 18.12
CA LEU A 26 -6.21 8.12 17.96
C LEU A 26 -5.46 8.30 19.28
N GLU A 27 -5.82 9.34 20.04
CA GLU A 27 -5.16 9.73 21.28
C GLU A 27 -5.72 9.01 22.51
N CYS A 28 -6.81 8.25 22.36
CA CYS A 28 -7.61 7.73 23.47
C CYS A 28 -7.98 8.84 24.49
N ASP A 29 -8.35 10.02 23.98
CA ASP A 29 -8.56 11.24 24.77
C ASP A 29 -9.80 12.01 24.27
N SER A 30 -10.81 12.17 25.12
CA SER A 30 -12.04 12.88 24.78
C SER A 30 -11.91 14.41 24.75
N ASN A 31 -10.83 14.97 25.31
CA ASN A 31 -10.61 16.41 25.46
C ASN A 31 -9.80 17.01 24.32
N VAL A 32 -9.57 16.27 23.23
CA VAL A 32 -8.81 16.79 22.09
C VAL A 32 -9.51 18.02 21.51
N ARG A 33 -8.72 19.08 21.28
CA ARG A 33 -9.19 20.33 20.70
C ARG A 33 -8.31 20.77 19.53
N LEU A 34 -8.92 20.97 18.36
CA LEU A 34 -8.24 21.57 17.21
C LEU A 34 -7.84 23.01 17.55
N ILE A 35 -6.67 23.42 17.04
CA ILE A 35 -6.15 24.79 17.19
C ILE A 35 -6.74 25.70 16.12
N ASP A 36 -6.69 25.24 14.87
CA ASP A 36 -7.18 25.94 13.68
C ASP A 36 -8.19 25.06 12.94
N ALA A 37 -9.00 25.68 12.08
CA ALA A 37 -9.91 24.96 11.20
C ALA A 37 -9.15 24.03 10.24
N CYS A 38 -9.70 22.86 9.96
CA CYS A 38 -9.12 21.94 9.00
C CYS A 38 -9.13 22.55 7.59
N VAL A 39 -8.04 22.35 6.86
CA VAL A 39 -7.92 22.78 5.47
C VAL A 39 -7.64 21.54 4.63
N LEU A 40 -8.64 21.11 3.87
CA LEU A 40 -8.53 20.02 2.93
C LEU A 40 -7.86 20.50 1.64
N ARG A 41 -6.95 19.68 1.13
CA ARG A 41 -6.26 19.89 -0.15
C ARG A 41 -6.43 18.63 -0.99
N PRO A 42 -6.52 18.73 -2.32
CA PRO A 42 -6.45 17.56 -3.19
C PRO A 42 -5.24 16.71 -2.84
N GLY A 43 -5.44 15.40 -2.72
CA GLY A 43 -4.36 14.49 -2.35
C GLY A 43 -3.36 14.31 -3.48
N THR A 44 -3.80 14.50 -4.73
CA THR A 44 -3.16 13.81 -5.84
C THR A 44 -3.36 14.51 -7.18
N LYS A 45 -2.41 14.39 -8.13
CA LYS A 45 -2.53 15.10 -9.42
C LYS A 45 -3.56 14.42 -10.32
N ALA A 46 -4.08 15.17 -11.29
CA ALA A 46 -4.97 14.62 -12.31
C ALA A 46 -4.29 13.45 -13.05
N GLY A 47 -4.95 12.29 -13.09
CA GLY A 47 -4.44 11.07 -13.72
C GLY A 47 -3.72 10.09 -12.81
N ASP A 48 -3.43 10.43 -11.55
CA ASP A 48 -2.69 9.55 -10.63
C ASP A 48 -3.61 8.49 -9.94
N HIS A 49 -4.95 8.62 -9.98
CA HIS A 49 -5.89 7.73 -9.27
C HIS A 49 -7.13 7.37 -10.08
N PHE A 50 -7.35 6.07 -10.27
CA PHE A 50 -8.42 5.56 -11.12
C PHE A 50 -9.73 5.30 -10.36
N ALA A 51 -9.72 5.05 -9.04
CA ALA A 51 -10.90 4.53 -8.33
C ALA A 51 -11.34 5.27 -7.04
N SER A 52 -10.53 6.15 -6.44
CA SER A 52 -10.86 6.82 -5.16
C SER A 52 -10.80 8.35 -5.26
N VAL A 53 -11.41 9.04 -4.29
CA VAL A 53 -11.22 10.48 -4.05
C VAL A 53 -10.19 10.65 -2.94
N MET A 54 -9.16 11.46 -3.18
CA MET A 54 -8.02 11.63 -2.26
C MET A 54 -7.95 13.05 -1.72
N TYR A 55 -7.79 13.20 -0.41
CA TYR A 55 -7.55 14.50 0.23
C TYR A 55 -6.36 14.43 1.17
N ARG A 56 -5.71 15.57 1.39
CA ARG A 56 -4.67 15.77 2.41
C ARG A 56 -5.07 16.88 3.37
N THR A 57 -4.64 16.77 4.62
CA THR A 57 -4.72 17.88 5.57
C THR A 57 -3.58 17.83 6.59
N THR A 58 -3.36 18.96 7.26
CA THR A 58 -2.43 19.07 8.39
C THR A 58 -3.21 19.64 9.55
N LEU A 59 -3.26 18.90 10.66
CA LEU A 59 -4.01 19.30 11.85
C LEU A 59 -3.04 19.65 12.98
N GLN A 60 -3.33 20.75 13.66
CA GLN A 60 -2.70 21.08 14.93
C GLN A 60 -3.77 21.00 16.04
N TYR A 61 -3.43 20.34 17.14
CA TYR A 61 -4.39 20.08 18.22
C TYR A 61 -3.70 20.02 19.60
N TYR A 62 -4.50 20.15 20.65
CA TYR A 62 -4.11 19.92 22.04
C TYR A 62 -4.75 18.63 22.57
N CYS A 63 -4.01 17.88 23.42
CA CYS A 63 -4.55 16.79 24.26
C CYS A 63 -4.72 17.25 25.72
N THR A 64 -5.28 16.40 26.60
CA THR A 64 -5.60 16.66 28.03
C THR A 64 -4.43 17.25 28.84
N ALA A 65 -3.19 17.01 28.43
CA ALA A 65 -2.00 17.60 29.05
C ALA A 65 -1.61 19.00 28.51
N ASN A 66 -2.48 19.66 27.73
CA ASN A 66 -2.17 20.88 26.94
C ASN A 66 -0.92 20.75 26.06
N VAL A 67 -0.59 19.51 25.67
CA VAL A 67 0.51 19.23 24.76
C VAL A 67 0.04 19.52 23.34
N LYS A 68 0.69 20.49 22.69
CA LYS A 68 0.47 20.80 21.27
C LYS A 68 1.09 19.71 20.40
N LYS A 69 0.29 19.16 19.48
CA LYS A 69 0.72 18.17 18.48
C LYS A 69 0.36 18.62 17.08
N THR A 70 1.09 18.09 16.11
CA THR A 70 0.83 18.28 14.67
C THR A 70 0.81 16.91 14.00
N ILE A 71 -0.16 16.69 13.12
CA ILE A 71 -0.27 15.46 12.31
C ILE A 71 -0.59 15.81 10.86
N ASN A 72 0.11 15.16 9.93
CA ASN A 72 -0.16 15.23 8.50
C ASN A 72 -0.93 13.98 8.09
N LEU A 73 -2.05 14.16 7.38
CA LEU A 73 -2.99 13.10 7.04
C LEU A 73 -3.23 13.06 5.54
N ILE A 74 -3.36 11.84 5.02
CA ILE A 74 -3.89 11.57 3.70
C ILE A 74 -5.11 10.64 3.84
N MET A 75 -6.17 10.98 3.12
CA MET A 75 -7.46 10.32 3.20
C MET A 75 -7.84 9.77 1.83
N LYS A 76 -8.31 8.52 1.82
CA LYS A 76 -8.85 7.83 0.66
C LYS A 76 -10.31 7.53 0.90
N ILE A 77 -11.17 8.02 0.02
CA ILE A 77 -12.63 7.98 0.20
C ILE A 77 -13.25 7.25 -0.99
N LYS A 78 -14.21 6.35 -0.71
CA LYS A 78 -15.02 5.73 -1.76
C LYS A 78 -15.90 6.82 -2.41
N PRO A 79 -15.90 6.98 -3.74
CA PRO A 79 -16.76 7.97 -4.40
C PRO A 79 -18.25 7.66 -4.17
N ASP A 80 -19.03 8.66 -3.75
CA ASP A 80 -20.48 8.51 -3.52
C ASP A 80 -21.32 8.78 -4.79
N THR A 81 -20.76 9.53 -5.75
CA THR A 81 -21.44 9.90 -7.01
C THR A 81 -21.46 8.76 -8.02
N ASP A 82 -22.62 8.56 -8.67
CA ASP A 82 -22.77 7.62 -9.79
C ASP A 82 -21.79 7.94 -10.93
N GLY A 83 -21.13 6.91 -11.46
CA GLY A 83 -20.15 7.03 -12.53
C GLY A 83 -19.18 5.85 -12.59
N PHE A 84 -18.30 5.86 -13.60
CA PHE A 84 -17.38 4.74 -13.89
C PHE A 84 -16.55 4.26 -12.69
N LYS A 85 -16.13 5.16 -11.79
CA LYS A 85 -15.38 4.78 -10.57
C LYS A 85 -16.23 3.96 -9.59
N LYS A 86 -17.52 4.27 -9.46
CA LYS A 86 -18.45 3.53 -8.60
C LYS A 86 -18.75 2.16 -9.21
N ASP A 87 -19.02 2.12 -10.52
CA ASP A 87 -19.30 0.88 -11.25
C ASP A 87 -18.11 -0.10 -11.21
N LEU A 88 -16.86 0.41 -11.25
CA LEU A 88 -15.63 -0.39 -11.12
C LEU A 88 -15.46 -0.97 -9.71
N LEU A 89 -15.99 -0.29 -8.69
CA LEU A 89 -15.88 -0.68 -7.28
C LEU A 89 -17.12 -1.45 -6.77
N ASP A 90 -18.13 -1.62 -7.61
CA ASP A 90 -19.35 -2.33 -7.26
C ASP A 90 -19.20 -3.83 -7.57
N GLY A 91 -19.24 -4.65 -6.52
CA GLY A 91 -19.15 -6.12 -6.59
C GLY A 91 -17.95 -6.73 -5.87
N ASP A 92 -16.87 -5.96 -5.66
CA ASP A 92 -15.64 -6.40 -5.01
C ASP A 92 -15.31 -5.53 -3.78
N ASP A 93 -14.90 -6.15 -2.66
CA ASP A 93 -14.58 -5.48 -1.39
C ASP A 93 -13.19 -4.82 -1.40
N PHE A 94 -12.95 -3.95 -2.37
CA PHE A 94 -11.68 -3.24 -2.56
C PHE A 94 -11.26 -2.44 -1.32
N PHE A 95 -12.19 -1.67 -0.75
CA PHE A 95 -11.91 -0.86 0.44
C PHE A 95 -11.82 -1.70 1.72
N GLY A 96 -12.63 -2.74 1.90
CA GLY A 96 -12.53 -3.61 3.08
C GLY A 96 -11.26 -4.44 3.10
N LYS A 97 -10.75 -4.86 1.92
CA LYS A 97 -9.41 -5.43 1.81
C LYS A 97 -8.33 -4.46 2.28
N GLU A 98 -8.35 -3.21 1.80
CA GLU A 98 -7.36 -2.20 2.20
C GLU A 98 -7.46 -1.86 3.70
N ILE A 99 -8.67 -1.73 4.25
CA ILE A 99 -8.88 -1.53 5.68
C ILE A 99 -8.26 -2.69 6.46
N ARG A 100 -8.56 -3.94 6.10
CA ARG A 100 -8.00 -5.14 6.75
C ARG A 100 -6.48 -5.20 6.66
N MET A 101 -5.91 -4.77 5.54
CA MET A 101 -4.45 -4.71 5.38
C MET A 101 -3.83 -3.80 6.43
N TYR A 102 -4.38 -2.60 6.60
CA TYR A 102 -3.88 -1.60 7.54
C TYR A 102 -4.21 -1.90 9.01
N THR A 103 -5.37 -2.51 9.31
CA THR A 103 -5.79 -2.81 10.68
C THR A 103 -5.17 -4.10 11.22
N GLU A 104 -4.95 -5.11 10.38
CA GLU A 104 -4.60 -6.47 10.82
C GLU A 104 -3.31 -6.99 10.20
N VAL A 105 -3.19 -6.96 8.87
CA VAL A 105 -2.13 -7.71 8.16
C VAL A 105 -0.76 -7.03 8.29
N LEU A 106 -0.64 -5.76 7.93
CA LEU A 106 0.63 -5.02 7.96
C LEU A 106 1.22 -4.94 9.37
N PRO A 107 0.44 -4.71 10.45
CA PRO A 107 0.95 -4.80 11.82
C PRO A 107 1.55 -6.16 12.16
N GLN A 108 0.91 -7.26 11.74
CA GLN A 108 1.41 -8.61 11.96
C GLN A 108 2.69 -8.88 11.17
N MET A 109 2.76 -8.43 9.92
CA MET A 109 3.97 -8.52 9.10
C MET A 109 5.14 -7.77 9.73
N ALA A 110 4.89 -6.53 10.17
CA ALA A 110 5.91 -5.73 10.82
C ALA A 110 6.37 -6.33 12.15
N ALA A 111 5.48 -6.96 12.91
CA ALA A 111 5.84 -7.72 14.10
C ALA A 111 6.73 -8.94 13.77
N LEU A 112 6.41 -9.69 12.70
CA LEU A 112 7.26 -10.78 12.22
C LEU A 112 8.65 -10.29 11.81
N MET A 113 8.73 -9.23 11.01
CA MET A 113 10.01 -8.66 10.58
C MET A 113 10.83 -8.19 11.78
N ARG A 114 10.18 -7.51 12.74
CA ARG A 114 10.84 -7.07 13.98
C ARG A 114 11.39 -8.24 14.80
N SER A 115 10.70 -9.39 14.82
CA SER A 115 11.15 -10.58 15.56
C SER A 115 12.48 -11.15 15.08
N ILE A 116 12.90 -10.82 13.85
CA ILE A 116 14.18 -11.23 13.26
C ILE A 116 15.16 -10.06 13.09
N GLY A 117 14.88 -8.90 13.69
CA GLY A 117 15.71 -7.70 13.57
C GLY A 117 15.59 -6.96 12.24
N GLU A 118 14.53 -7.21 11.47
CA GLU A 118 14.20 -6.43 10.27
C GLU A 118 13.15 -5.36 10.58
N GLU A 119 13.22 -4.24 9.88
CA GLU A 119 12.15 -3.25 9.87
C GLU A 119 11.29 -3.40 8.62
N TYR A 120 9.98 -3.22 8.76
CA TYR A 120 9.04 -3.13 7.66
C TYR A 120 8.24 -1.84 7.78
N GLN A 121 8.50 -0.91 6.87
CA GLN A 121 7.93 0.42 6.87
C GLN A 121 6.68 0.45 5.98
N TYR A 122 5.62 1.02 6.52
CA TYR A 122 4.35 1.25 5.83
C TYR A 122 3.66 2.45 6.50
N PRO A 123 2.81 3.21 5.78
CA PRO A 123 2.07 4.31 6.38
C PRO A 123 1.19 3.80 7.52
N LYS A 124 1.27 4.44 8.68
CA LYS A 124 0.41 4.10 9.82
C LYS A 124 -1.04 4.47 9.54
N LEU A 125 -1.92 3.55 9.89
CA LEU A 125 -3.34 3.82 9.96
C LEU A 125 -3.64 4.76 11.11
N VAL A 126 -4.31 5.87 10.81
CA VAL A 126 -4.84 6.81 11.82
C VAL A 126 -6.29 6.46 12.12
N PHE A 127 -7.09 6.19 11.09
CA PHE A 127 -8.50 5.86 11.23
C PHE A 127 -9.03 5.17 9.98
N ALA A 128 -10.01 4.29 10.14
CA ALA A 128 -10.79 3.74 9.03
C ALA A 128 -12.25 3.61 9.44
N SER A 129 -13.16 3.78 8.49
CA SER A 129 -14.58 3.48 8.65
C SER A 129 -15.18 2.96 7.35
N HIS A 130 -16.24 2.16 7.48
CA HIS A 130 -17.13 1.79 6.38
C HIS A 130 -18.40 2.63 6.36
N GLU A 131 -18.86 3.04 7.55
CA GLU A 131 -20.15 3.71 7.76
C GLU A 131 -19.97 4.97 8.63
N PRO A 132 -20.71 6.07 8.37
CA PRO A 132 -21.63 6.27 7.24
C PRO A 132 -20.91 6.53 5.90
N HIS A 133 -19.59 6.72 5.94
CA HIS A 133 -18.74 6.91 4.77
C HIS A 133 -17.58 5.92 4.81
N THR A 134 -17.27 5.31 3.66
CA THR A 134 -16.10 4.44 3.52
C THR A 134 -14.86 5.30 3.30
N ILE A 135 -13.98 5.35 4.31
CA ILE A 135 -12.78 6.19 4.35
C ILE A 135 -11.62 5.49 5.06
N ILE A 136 -10.42 5.70 4.55
CA ILE A 136 -9.15 5.30 5.16
C ILE A 136 -8.32 6.56 5.35
N ILE A 137 -7.85 6.79 6.57
CA ILE A 137 -7.01 7.91 6.97
C ILE A 137 -5.67 7.37 7.41
N LEU A 138 -4.62 7.74 6.70
CA LEU A 138 -3.25 7.33 6.94
C LEU A 138 -2.39 8.54 7.32
N GLU A 139 -1.26 8.28 7.96
CA GLU A 139 -0.22 9.30 8.06
C GLU A 139 0.27 9.71 6.66
N ASP A 140 0.38 11.02 6.42
CA ASP A 140 0.94 11.53 5.18
C ASP A 140 2.47 11.60 5.28
N VAL A 141 3.13 10.73 4.52
CA VAL A 141 4.59 10.62 4.47
C VAL A 141 5.23 11.64 3.52
N SER A 142 4.46 12.41 2.74
CA SER A 142 5.00 13.37 1.77
C SER A 142 5.90 14.43 2.42
N SER A 143 5.62 14.81 3.68
CA SER A 143 6.47 15.74 4.43
C SER A 143 7.81 15.15 4.87
N GLN A 144 8.02 13.85 4.72
CA GLN A 144 9.25 13.16 5.10
C GLN A 144 10.22 13.00 3.91
N GLY A 145 9.96 13.69 2.79
CA GLY A 145 10.80 13.66 1.59
C GLY A 145 10.38 12.62 0.56
N TRP A 146 9.28 11.89 0.79
CA TRP A 146 8.73 10.95 -0.19
C TRP A 146 8.00 11.69 -1.32
N THR A 147 8.42 11.42 -2.55
CA THR A 147 7.83 11.96 -3.78
C THR A 147 7.32 10.82 -4.66
N MET A 148 6.24 11.08 -5.39
CA MET A 148 5.83 10.21 -6.51
C MET A 148 6.74 10.55 -7.69
N GLU A 149 7.65 9.64 -8.02
CA GLU A 149 8.53 9.76 -9.17
C GLU A 149 8.10 8.82 -10.30
N GLY A 150 8.67 9.02 -11.48
CA GLY A 150 8.46 8.15 -12.62
C GLY A 150 9.15 6.78 -12.45
N LEU A 151 9.38 6.09 -13.56
CA LEU A 151 10.08 4.81 -13.53
C LEU A 151 11.47 4.94 -12.90
N ILE A 152 11.86 3.90 -12.15
CA ILE A 152 13.16 3.84 -11.47
C ILE A 152 14.28 3.70 -12.51
N LYS A 153 15.31 4.54 -12.39
CA LYS A 153 16.32 4.74 -13.45
C LYS A 153 17.62 4.00 -13.22
N SER A 154 17.83 3.48 -12.01
CA SER A 154 19.00 2.69 -11.67
C SER A 154 18.66 1.45 -10.85
N PHE A 155 19.51 0.42 -10.94
CA PHE A 155 19.37 -0.77 -10.10
C PHE A 155 19.48 -0.44 -8.61
N SER A 156 20.40 0.46 -8.22
CA SER A 156 20.57 0.91 -6.84
C SER A 156 19.33 1.55 -6.25
N GLU A 157 18.59 2.34 -7.03
CA GLU A 157 17.31 2.93 -6.62
C GLU A 157 16.20 1.88 -6.49
N LEU A 158 16.30 0.76 -7.21
CA LEU A 158 15.31 -0.31 -7.18
C LEU A 158 15.49 -1.21 -5.95
N GLU A 159 16.69 -1.29 -5.37
CA GLU A 159 17.02 -2.18 -4.25
C GLU A 159 16.07 -2.10 -3.05
N PRO A 160 15.67 -0.91 -2.54
CA PRO A 160 14.74 -0.82 -1.42
C PRO A 160 13.37 -1.42 -1.75
N THR A 161 12.92 -1.28 -3.00
CA THR A 161 11.66 -1.85 -3.50
C THR A 161 11.75 -3.37 -3.57
N ILE A 162 12.87 -3.91 -4.08
CA ILE A 162 13.13 -5.36 -4.10
C ILE A 162 13.04 -5.93 -2.67
N ASP A 163 13.71 -5.25 -1.73
CA ASP A 163 13.75 -5.65 -0.32
C ASP A 163 12.37 -5.57 0.34
N ALA A 164 11.59 -4.52 0.08
CA ALA A 164 10.25 -4.35 0.62
C ALA A 164 9.30 -5.46 0.14
N ILE A 165 9.33 -5.79 -1.15
CA ILE A 165 8.52 -6.86 -1.74
C ILE A 165 8.95 -8.23 -1.18
N ALA A 166 10.26 -8.50 -1.08
CA ALA A 166 10.76 -9.74 -0.48
C ALA A 166 10.35 -9.91 0.99
N LYS A 167 10.39 -8.82 1.77
CA LYS A 167 9.88 -8.79 3.16
C LYS A 167 8.40 -9.10 3.21
N PHE A 168 7.61 -8.41 2.41
CA PHE A 168 6.17 -8.63 2.35
C PHE A 168 5.85 -10.09 2.05
N HIS A 169 6.36 -10.66 0.96
CA HIS A 169 6.09 -12.07 0.61
C HIS A 169 6.55 -13.05 1.68
N ALA A 170 7.71 -12.83 2.29
CA ALA A 170 8.21 -13.73 3.34
C ALA A 170 7.28 -13.70 4.56
N ALA A 171 6.82 -12.52 4.97
CA ALA A 171 5.83 -12.39 6.03
C ALA A 171 4.50 -13.05 5.65
N SER A 172 4.01 -12.83 4.42
CA SER A 172 2.77 -13.41 3.90
C SER A 172 2.74 -14.93 4.04
N VAL A 173 3.79 -15.59 3.55
CA VAL A 173 3.92 -17.06 3.58
C VAL A 173 3.93 -17.59 5.01
N VAL A 174 4.65 -16.92 5.91
CA VAL A 174 4.73 -17.34 7.32
C VAL A 174 3.43 -17.09 8.07
N LEU A 175 2.73 -15.98 7.81
CA LEU A 175 1.42 -15.71 8.40
C LEU A 175 0.39 -16.75 7.94
N GLN A 176 0.39 -17.11 6.65
CA GLN A 176 -0.48 -18.16 6.11
C GLN A 176 -0.25 -19.51 6.79
N GLU A 177 1.01 -19.89 7.01
CA GLU A 177 1.37 -21.12 7.74
C GLU A 177 0.83 -21.09 9.19
N LYS A 178 1.07 -20.00 9.92
CA LYS A 178 0.69 -19.86 11.34
C LYS A 178 -0.80 -19.92 11.58
N SER A 179 -1.62 -19.44 10.65
CA SER A 179 -3.07 -19.48 10.78
C SER A 179 -3.68 -20.82 10.34
N GLY A 180 -2.88 -21.87 10.20
CA GLY A 180 -3.35 -23.18 9.72
C GLY A 180 -3.90 -23.13 8.30
N GLY A 181 -3.33 -22.26 7.45
CA GLY A 181 -3.83 -21.99 6.10
C GLY A 181 -5.04 -21.06 6.04
N LYS A 182 -5.56 -20.55 7.17
CA LYS A 182 -6.65 -19.57 7.21
C LYS A 182 -6.14 -18.14 7.35
N ILE A 183 -5.41 -17.65 6.35
CA ILE A 183 -5.40 -16.22 6.07
C ILE A 183 -5.89 -16.03 4.64
N VAL A 184 -6.96 -15.25 4.55
CA VAL A 184 -7.52 -14.70 3.33
C VAL A 184 -6.59 -13.54 2.96
N ASP A 185 -5.87 -13.71 1.86
CA ASP A 185 -5.16 -12.68 1.09
C ASP A 185 -3.82 -12.15 1.64
N THR A 186 -2.82 -12.05 0.75
CA THR A 186 -1.62 -11.24 0.98
C THR A 186 -0.98 -10.78 -0.33
N ILE A 187 -1.04 -9.47 -0.64
CA ILE A 187 -0.72 -8.92 -1.99
C ILE A 187 -0.21 -7.46 -1.96
N PHE A 188 0.55 -7.01 -2.98
CA PHE A 188 0.92 -5.60 -3.16
C PHE A 188 0.73 -5.02 -4.59
N VAL A 189 -0.03 -3.91 -4.69
CA VAL A 189 0.20 -2.56 -5.28
C VAL A 189 -1.20 -1.95 -5.43
N ASP A 190 -1.46 -0.84 -4.73
CA ASP A 190 -2.80 -0.39 -4.34
C ASP A 190 -3.52 -1.48 -3.55
N TYR A 191 -3.63 -1.35 -2.22
CA TYR A 191 -4.19 -2.43 -1.39
C TYR A 191 -5.63 -2.83 -1.77
N GLN A 192 -6.28 -1.98 -2.56
CA GLN A 192 -7.54 -2.26 -3.22
C GLN A 192 -7.38 -3.44 -4.19
N MET A 193 -6.39 -3.40 -5.10
CA MET A 193 -6.21 -4.36 -6.20
C MET A 193 -5.52 -5.67 -5.78
N CYS A 194 -5.50 -5.96 -4.48
CA CYS A 194 -4.89 -7.14 -3.91
C CYS A 194 -5.63 -8.46 -4.30
N SER A 195 -4.95 -9.39 -4.99
CA SER A 195 -5.37 -10.79 -5.29
C SER A 195 -4.32 -11.89 -5.00
N TRP A 196 -4.61 -12.90 -4.16
CA TRP A 196 -3.61 -13.95 -3.81
C TRP A 196 -3.07 -14.62 -5.08
N CYS A 197 -1.78 -14.45 -5.33
CA CYS A 197 -1.13 -14.99 -6.51
C CYS A 197 0.32 -15.37 -6.16
N SER A 198 0.99 -16.09 -7.06
CA SER A 198 2.39 -16.44 -6.80
C SER A 198 3.25 -15.17 -6.76
N PRO A 199 4.32 -15.13 -5.96
CA PRO A 199 5.29 -14.02 -5.95
C PRO A 199 5.86 -13.63 -7.31
N VAL A 200 5.77 -14.54 -8.29
CA VAL A 200 6.10 -14.30 -9.71
C VAL A 200 5.30 -13.16 -10.34
N VAL A 201 4.07 -12.91 -9.90
CA VAL A 201 3.26 -11.78 -10.41
C VAL A 201 3.84 -10.46 -9.93
N ASP A 202 4.18 -10.34 -8.65
CA ASP A 202 4.82 -9.15 -8.10
C ASP A 202 6.25 -8.97 -8.64
N LEU A 203 6.97 -10.08 -8.87
CA LEU A 203 8.24 -10.06 -9.59
C LEU A 203 8.08 -9.56 -11.02
N TYR A 204 6.96 -9.86 -11.68
CA TYR A 204 6.66 -9.30 -12.99
C TYR A 204 6.49 -7.78 -12.91
N TYR A 205 5.74 -7.25 -11.93
CA TYR A 205 5.66 -5.79 -11.72
C TYR A 205 7.04 -5.18 -11.42
N LEU A 206 7.83 -5.80 -10.55
CA LEU A 206 9.17 -5.38 -10.18
C LEU A 206 10.16 -5.40 -11.36
N THR A 207 9.98 -6.32 -12.32
CA THR A 207 10.88 -6.47 -13.48
C THR A 207 10.38 -5.80 -14.75
N TYR A 208 9.09 -5.48 -14.87
CA TYR A 208 8.49 -4.96 -16.11
C TYR A 208 7.72 -3.65 -15.96
N MET A 209 7.24 -3.29 -14.77
CA MET A 209 6.39 -2.10 -14.58
C MET A 209 7.07 -0.96 -13.81
N ILE A 210 7.98 -1.28 -12.89
CA ILE A 210 8.65 -0.30 -12.00
C ILE A 210 9.91 0.33 -12.62
N PRO A 211 10.87 -0.44 -13.15
CA PRO A 211 12.11 0.12 -13.72
C PRO A 211 11.94 0.67 -15.14
N GLU A 212 12.83 1.59 -15.56
CA GLU A 212 13.00 1.97 -16.96
C GLU A 212 13.48 0.79 -17.82
N GLN A 213 13.17 0.81 -19.13
CA GLN A 213 13.49 -0.30 -20.03
C GLN A 213 14.99 -0.64 -20.08
N SER A 214 15.86 0.37 -19.95
CA SER A 214 17.32 0.20 -19.87
C SER A 214 17.73 -0.66 -18.67
N VAL A 215 17.16 -0.38 -17.50
CA VAL A 215 17.41 -1.12 -16.26
C VAL A 215 16.89 -2.56 -16.37
N LYS A 216 15.72 -2.76 -16.98
CA LYS A 216 15.17 -4.11 -17.24
C LYS A 216 16.16 -4.95 -18.05
N ASN A 217 16.62 -4.40 -19.17
CA ASN A 217 17.48 -5.14 -20.10
C ASN A 217 18.84 -5.46 -19.48
N ALA A 218 19.38 -4.56 -18.65
CA ALA A 218 20.71 -4.72 -18.05
C ALA A 218 20.71 -5.55 -16.76
N HIS A 219 19.65 -5.49 -15.94
CA HIS A 219 19.67 -5.99 -14.56
C HIS A 219 18.57 -7.01 -14.23
N ARG A 220 17.77 -7.50 -15.19
CA ARG A 220 16.67 -8.45 -14.92
C ARG A 220 17.07 -9.63 -14.05
N ASP A 221 18.17 -10.31 -14.39
CA ASP A 221 18.61 -11.48 -13.64
C ASP A 221 19.15 -11.10 -12.25
N GLU A 222 19.78 -9.93 -12.13
CA GLU A 222 20.26 -9.38 -10.86
C GLU A 222 19.08 -9.03 -9.92
N ILE A 223 18.00 -8.47 -10.45
CA ILE A 223 16.75 -8.18 -9.73
C ILE A 223 16.15 -9.47 -9.16
N ILE A 224 15.99 -10.49 -10.02
CA ILE A 224 15.41 -11.79 -9.62
C ILE A 224 16.30 -12.47 -8.59
N TYR A 225 17.61 -12.45 -8.80
CA TYR A 225 18.58 -13.05 -7.89
C TYR A 225 18.55 -12.37 -6.52
N ARG A 226 18.62 -11.04 -6.48
CA ARG A 226 18.58 -10.29 -5.21
C ARG A 226 17.28 -10.53 -4.45
N TYR A 227 16.14 -10.47 -5.15
CA TYR A 227 14.84 -10.80 -4.57
C TYR A 227 14.86 -12.20 -3.95
N HIS A 228 15.32 -13.21 -4.71
CA HIS A 228 15.37 -14.60 -4.25
C HIS A 228 16.26 -14.76 -3.02
N GLN A 229 17.45 -14.16 -3.03
CA GLN A 229 18.38 -14.20 -1.90
C GLN A 229 17.74 -13.63 -0.63
N LYS A 230 17.13 -12.44 -0.73
CA LYS A 230 16.47 -11.78 0.40
C LYS A 230 15.28 -12.61 0.90
N PHE A 231 14.38 -13.01 0.00
CA PHE A 231 13.19 -13.80 0.33
C PHE A 231 13.56 -15.14 1.00
N ALA A 232 14.49 -15.90 0.42
CA ALA A 232 14.93 -17.18 0.97
C ALA A 232 15.65 -17.00 2.33
N SER A 233 16.43 -15.94 2.50
CA SER A 233 17.05 -15.61 3.79
C SER A 233 16.00 -15.31 4.86
N LEU A 234 15.00 -14.50 4.53
CA LEU A 234 13.92 -14.12 5.45
C LEU A 234 13.08 -15.34 5.87
N LEU A 235 12.68 -16.21 4.94
CA LEU A 235 11.94 -17.43 5.28
C LEU A 235 12.71 -18.32 6.27
N ARG A 236 14.03 -18.48 6.07
CA ARG A 236 14.89 -19.23 7.00
C ARG A 236 14.96 -18.57 8.37
N ARG A 237 15.15 -17.24 8.42
CA ARG A 237 15.23 -16.48 9.69
C ARG A 237 13.91 -16.48 10.45
N LEU A 238 12.78 -16.52 9.75
CA LEU A 238 11.44 -16.62 10.33
C LEU A 238 11.07 -18.05 10.77
N ASN A 239 11.99 -19.01 10.61
CA ASN A 239 11.76 -20.44 10.91
C ASN A 239 10.54 -21.02 10.16
N TYR A 240 10.33 -20.60 8.91
CA TYR A 240 9.31 -21.17 8.04
C TYR A 240 9.53 -22.68 7.89
N ARG A 241 8.49 -23.50 8.10
CA ARG A 241 8.64 -24.97 8.07
C ARG A 241 8.37 -25.58 6.71
N GLY A 242 7.79 -24.82 5.80
CA GLY A 242 7.59 -25.24 4.41
C GLY A 242 8.88 -25.19 3.59
N ARG A 243 8.76 -25.58 2.32
CA ARG A 243 9.89 -25.60 1.39
C ARG A 243 10.24 -24.19 0.92
N VAL A 244 11.51 -23.80 1.07
CA VAL A 244 12.04 -22.57 0.48
C VAL A 244 12.36 -22.83 -1.00
N PRO A 245 11.79 -22.07 -1.95
CA PRO A 245 12.03 -22.28 -3.38
C PRO A 245 13.48 -21.99 -3.75
N THR A 246 14.03 -22.78 -4.66
CA THR A 246 15.34 -22.51 -5.27
C THR A 246 15.23 -21.41 -6.34
N LEU A 247 16.36 -20.79 -6.70
CA LEU A 247 16.38 -19.78 -7.76
C LEU A 247 15.88 -20.35 -9.09
N THR A 248 16.30 -21.56 -9.44
CA THR A 248 15.86 -22.25 -10.65
C THR A 248 14.36 -22.50 -10.65
N GLU A 249 13.77 -22.91 -9.53
CA GLU A 249 12.32 -23.09 -9.42
C GLU A 249 11.56 -21.78 -9.62
N LEU A 250 12.04 -20.69 -9.02
CA LEU A 250 11.48 -19.36 -9.20
C LEU A 250 11.56 -18.90 -10.67
N GLN A 251 12.70 -19.12 -11.33
CA GLN A 251 12.89 -18.79 -12.75
C GLN A 251 11.99 -19.63 -13.67
N VAL A 252 11.82 -20.92 -13.38
CA VAL A 252 10.90 -21.79 -14.13
C VAL A 252 9.46 -21.31 -13.96
N GLU A 253 9.05 -20.92 -12.75
CA GLU A 253 7.71 -20.38 -12.51
C GLU A 253 7.49 -19.04 -13.23
N LEU A 254 8.49 -18.14 -13.24
CA LEU A 254 8.50 -16.91 -14.02
C LEU A 254 8.24 -17.17 -15.50
N LEU A 255 8.93 -18.16 -16.09
CA LEU A 255 8.75 -18.53 -17.49
C LEU A 255 7.35 -19.11 -17.75
N ARG A 256 6.88 -20.04 -16.91
CA ARG A 256 5.54 -20.63 -17.06
C ARG A 256 4.43 -19.58 -17.02
N LYS A 257 4.52 -18.60 -16.11
CA LYS A 257 3.51 -17.54 -16.01
C LYS A 257 3.63 -16.50 -17.12
N ALA A 258 4.82 -16.24 -17.63
CA ALA A 258 5.00 -15.46 -18.85
C ALA A 258 4.35 -16.15 -20.06
N GLU A 259 4.46 -17.48 -20.17
CA GLU A 259 3.83 -18.28 -21.24
C GLU A 259 2.31 -18.38 -21.10
N LEU A 260 1.77 -18.54 -19.89
CA LEU A 260 0.32 -18.52 -19.65
C LEU A 260 -0.31 -17.17 -19.96
N GLY A 261 0.49 -16.11 -19.95
CA GLY A 261 0.08 -14.77 -20.32
C GLY A 261 0.20 -14.42 -21.80
N LYS A 262 0.45 -15.36 -22.74
CA LYS A 262 0.69 -15.11 -24.19
C LYS A 262 0.20 -13.72 -24.64
N TRP A 263 1.18 -12.82 -24.63
CA TRP A 263 1.08 -11.38 -24.47
C TRP A 263 0.85 -10.65 -25.80
N GLU A 264 0.01 -11.20 -26.69
CA GLU A 264 -0.31 -10.59 -27.99
C GLU A 264 -1.52 -9.63 -27.94
N LYS A 265 -2.24 -9.50 -26.83
CA LYS A 265 -3.49 -8.72 -26.78
C LYS A 265 -3.42 -7.32 -26.16
N TRP A 266 -2.26 -6.88 -25.66
CA TRP A 266 -2.13 -5.58 -24.97
C TRP A 266 -1.22 -4.58 -25.69
N GLN A 267 -0.56 -4.96 -26.79
CA GLN A 267 0.16 -4.01 -27.66
C GLN A 267 -0.74 -3.32 -28.70
N ASP A 268 -1.95 -3.84 -28.93
CA ASP A 268 -2.90 -3.30 -29.93
C ASP A 268 -3.94 -2.32 -29.33
N MET A 269 -3.74 -1.85 -28.10
CA MET A 269 -4.67 -0.93 -27.41
C MET A 269 -4.02 0.38 -26.94
N THR A 270 -2.96 0.83 -27.60
CA THR A 270 -2.45 2.21 -27.51
C THR A 270 -2.65 2.95 -28.81
#